data_AF-A0A537PYJ7-F1
#
_entry.id   AF-A0A537PYJ7-F1
#
_cell.length_a   1.000
_cell.length_b   1.000
_cell.length_c   1.000
_cell.angle_alpha   90.00
_cell.angle_beta   90.00
_cell.angle_gamma   90.00
#
_symmetry.space_group_name_H-M   'P 1'
#
loop_
_entity.id
_entity.type
_entity.pdbx_description
1 polymer ?
#
loop_
_entity_poly.entity_id
_entity_poly.type
_entity_poly.pdbx_seq_one_letter_code
_entity_poly.pdbx_strand_id
1 'polypeptide(L)'
;MKISTTSRIALAVAATLAVFPTTISARAQDVPGIEICTVEKTMERRTSCLQSNVDFLQKTILKLSADHQQKLDAANRQVETLKASLASVQKIVDDLQSAQKKTAEDLKKKVDAPPAKETAPAAKEGTK
;
A
#
# COMPACT_ATOMS: atom_id res chain seq x y z
N MET A 1 -22.00 -7.63 24.62
CA MET A 1 -20.54 -7.87 24.72
C MET A 1 -19.82 -6.87 23.81
N LYS A 2 -19.30 -5.76 24.35
CA LYS A 2 -18.59 -4.74 23.57
C LYS A 2 -17.08 -4.99 23.71
N ILE A 3 -16.48 -5.57 22.69
CA ILE A 3 -15.03 -5.82 22.65
C ILE A 3 -14.34 -4.47 22.50
N SER A 4 -13.57 -4.08 23.52
CA SER A 4 -12.85 -2.80 23.58
C SER A 4 -11.86 -2.67 22.42
N THR A 5 -11.80 -1.49 21.81
CA THR A 5 -10.85 -1.15 20.73
C THR A 5 -9.40 -1.39 21.14
N THR A 6 -9.07 -1.24 22.42
CA THR A 6 -7.76 -1.58 22.98
C THR A 6 -7.42 -3.07 22.88
N SER A 7 -8.42 -3.94 23.05
CA SER A 7 -8.25 -5.40 22.93
C SER A 7 -8.03 -5.83 21.47
N ARG A 8 -8.67 -5.15 20.51
CA ARG A 8 -8.46 -5.39 19.08
C ARG A 8 -7.06 -4.98 18.63
N ILE A 9 -6.56 -3.85 19.11
CA ILE A 9 -5.20 -3.37 18.81
C ILE A 9 -4.17 -4.32 19.42
N ALA A 10 -4.35 -4.75 20.66
CA ALA A 10 -3.45 -5.70 21.31
C ALA A 10 -3.38 -7.05 20.57
N LEU A 11 -4.53 -7.56 20.11
CA LEU A 11 -4.58 -8.79 19.32
C LEU A 11 -3.90 -8.64 17.95
N ALA A 12 -4.07 -7.49 17.30
CA ALA A 12 -3.42 -7.21 16.01
C ALA A 12 -1.90 -7.12 16.15
N VAL A 13 -1.39 -6.49 17.22
CA VAL A 13 0.05 -6.42 17.50
C VAL A 13 0.62 -7.79 17.88
N ALA A 14 -0.10 -8.58 18.68
CA ALA A 14 0.33 -9.94 19.01
C ALA A 14 0.37 -10.85 17.77
N ALA A 15 -0.60 -10.70 16.86
CA ALA A 15 -0.65 -11.43 15.61
C ALA A 15 0.50 -11.03 14.65
N THR A 16 0.89 -9.76 14.59
CA THR A 16 2.01 -9.34 13.75
C THR A 16 3.36 -9.82 14.29
N LEU A 17 3.56 -9.83 15.61
CA LEU A 17 4.79 -10.38 16.21
C LEU A 17 4.92 -11.90 16.05
N ALA A 18 3.81 -12.65 16.05
CA ALA A 18 3.82 -14.11 15.89
C ALA A 18 4.11 -14.57 14.45
N VAL A 19 3.99 -13.69 13.46
CA VAL A 19 4.17 -14.01 12.03
C VAL A 19 5.59 -13.75 11.52
N PHE A 20 6.47 -13.13 12.33
CA PHE A 20 7.89 -13.02 11.97
C PHE A 20 8.64 -14.30 12.38
N PRO A 21 9.01 -15.19 11.43
CA PRO A 21 9.87 -16.32 11.76
C PRO A 21 11.24 -15.78 12.21
N THR A 22 11.58 -16.00 13.47
CA THR A 22 12.91 -15.75 14.06
C THR A 22 13.91 -16.82 13.61
N THR A 23 13.91 -17.17 12.33
CA THR A 23 14.92 -18.07 11.75
C THR A 23 16.06 -17.23 11.20
N ILE A 24 16.89 -16.68 12.09
CA ILE A 24 18.24 -16.28 11.71
C ILE A 24 19.06 -17.57 11.60
N SER A 25 18.78 -18.36 10.55
CA SER A 25 19.79 -19.27 10.05
C SER A 25 20.85 -18.37 9.41
N ALA A 26 21.95 -18.15 10.11
CA ALA A 26 23.18 -17.66 9.49
C ALA A 26 23.65 -18.73 8.50
N ARG A 27 22.98 -18.80 7.35
CA ARG A 27 23.55 -19.46 6.17
C ARG A 27 24.80 -18.64 5.90
N ALA A 28 25.97 -19.24 6.12
CA ALA A 28 27.19 -18.70 5.54
C ALA A 28 26.84 -18.42 4.07
N GLN A 29 26.89 -17.15 3.68
CA GLN A 29 26.69 -16.78 2.29
C GLN A 29 27.90 -17.32 1.57
N ASP A 30 27.66 -18.40 0.84
CA ASP A 30 28.74 -19.12 0.20
C ASP A 30 29.43 -18.17 -0.78
N VAL A 31 30.73 -17.98 -0.58
CA VAL A 31 31.52 -17.08 -1.41
C VAL A 31 31.84 -17.85 -2.69
N PRO A 32 31.20 -17.56 -3.82
CA PRO A 32 31.25 -18.45 -4.98
C PRO A 32 32.69 -18.62 -5.44
N GLY A 33 33.22 -19.84 -5.44
CA GLY A 33 34.60 -20.13 -5.85
C GLY A 33 35.66 -20.05 -4.76
N ILE A 34 35.32 -19.74 -3.50
CA ILE A 34 36.27 -19.82 -2.38
C ILE A 34 36.76 -21.26 -2.15
N GLU A 35 35.89 -22.22 -2.42
CA GLU A 35 36.15 -23.67 -2.48
C GLU A 35 37.36 -23.99 -3.36
N ILE A 36 37.46 -23.32 -4.51
CA ILE A 36 38.50 -23.58 -5.51
C ILE A 36 39.79 -22.87 -5.10
N CYS A 37 39.69 -21.64 -4.58
CA CYS A 37 40.86 -20.88 -4.13
C CYS A 37 41.51 -21.46 -2.87
N THR A 38 40.77 -22.18 -2.03
CA THR A 38 41.29 -22.79 -0.79
C THR A 38 41.92 -24.16 -1.00
N VAL A 39 41.58 -24.87 -2.08
CA VAL A 39 42.22 -26.13 -2.49
C VAL A 39 43.61 -25.90 -3.12
N GLU A 40 43.89 -24.68 -3.58
CA GLU A 40 45.16 -24.30 -4.19
C GLU A 40 46.33 -24.34 -3.21
N LYS A 41 47.40 -25.06 -3.58
CA LYS A 41 48.57 -25.31 -2.72
C LYS A 41 49.70 -24.32 -2.95
N THR A 42 49.78 -23.74 -4.15
CA THR A 42 50.79 -22.72 -4.45
C THR A 42 50.32 -21.35 -3.97
N MET A 43 51.14 -20.67 -3.15
CA MET A 43 50.74 -19.41 -2.51
C MET A 43 50.45 -18.30 -3.53
N GLU A 44 51.16 -18.26 -4.65
CA GLU A 44 50.95 -17.27 -5.73
C GLU A 44 49.59 -17.48 -6.41
N ARG A 45 49.24 -18.72 -6.77
CA ARG A 45 47.95 -19.04 -7.41
C ARG A 45 46.77 -18.91 -6.45
N ARG A 46 46.96 -19.20 -5.16
CA ARG A 46 45.95 -18.96 -4.13
C ARG A 46 45.63 -17.47 -3.99
N THR A 47 46.67 -16.63 -3.97
CA THR A 47 46.51 -15.18 -3.85
C THR A 47 45.81 -14.59 -5.07
N SER A 48 46.20 -14.99 -6.29
CA SER A 48 45.56 -14.51 -7.52
C SER A 48 44.11 -14.98 -7.66
N CYS A 49 43.80 -16.22 -7.27
CA CYS A 49 42.43 -16.73 -7.22
C CYS A 49 41.56 -15.90 -6.26
N LEU A 50 42.03 -15.69 -5.03
CA LEU A 50 41.32 -14.89 -4.03
C LEU A 50 41.12 -13.44 -4.48
N GLN A 51 42.11 -12.83 -5.14
CA GLN A 51 41.99 -11.47 -5.66
C GLN A 51 40.90 -11.36 -6.72
N SER A 52 40.87 -12.28 -7.68
CA SER A 52 39.81 -12.31 -8.71
C SER A 52 38.42 -12.56 -8.13
N ASN A 53 38.34 -13.35 -7.06
CA ASN A 53 37.11 -13.59 -6.32
C ASN A 53 36.58 -12.32 -5.64
N VAL A 54 37.45 -11.60 -4.94
CA VAL A 54 37.09 -10.33 -4.27
C VAL A 54 36.65 -9.28 -5.29
N ASP A 55 37.32 -9.17 -6.43
CA ASP A 55 36.91 -8.27 -7.52
C ASP A 55 35.51 -8.62 -8.07
N PHE A 56 35.24 -9.91 -8.29
CA PHE A 56 33.91 -10.37 -8.71
C PHE A 56 32.84 -10.06 -7.67
N LEU A 57 33.10 -10.31 -6.39
CA LEU A 57 32.17 -9.99 -5.30
C LEU A 57 31.92 -8.49 -5.20
N GLN A 58 32.96 -7.65 -5.24
CA GLN A 58 32.82 -6.20 -5.22
C GLN A 58 31.95 -5.70 -6.38
N LYS A 59 32.22 -6.17 -7.60
CA LYS A 59 31.40 -5.83 -8.77
C LYS A 59 29.95 -6.29 -8.61
N THR A 60 29.73 -7.47 -8.06
CA THR A 60 28.39 -8.02 -7.81
C THR A 60 27.65 -7.21 -6.76
N ILE A 61 28.30 -6.85 -5.64
CA ILE A 61 27.73 -6.01 -4.58
C ILE A 61 27.32 -4.65 -5.14
N LEU A 62 28.19 -4.00 -5.92
CA LEU A 62 27.89 -2.72 -6.54
C LEU A 62 26.70 -2.82 -7.49
N LYS A 63 26.64 -3.89 -8.31
CA LYS A 63 25.52 -4.13 -9.22
C LYS A 63 24.21 -4.34 -8.46
N LEU A 64 24.21 -5.17 -7.42
CA LEU A 64 23.04 -5.46 -6.60
C LEU A 64 22.57 -4.21 -5.85
N SER A 65 23.52 -3.40 -5.34
CA SER A 65 23.22 -2.14 -4.67
C SER A 65 22.54 -1.17 -5.64
N ALA A 66 23.03 -1.04 -6.87
CA ALA A 66 22.42 -0.18 -7.88
C ALA A 66 21.02 -0.65 -8.29
N ASP A 67 20.84 -1.96 -8.50
CA ASP A 67 19.53 -2.56 -8.83
C ASP A 67 18.51 -2.33 -7.70
N HIS A 68 18.91 -2.52 -6.44
CA HIS A 68 18.06 -2.24 -5.30
C HIS A 68 17.71 -0.75 -5.18
N GLN A 69 18.67 0.14 -5.39
CA GLN A 69 18.41 1.58 -5.37
C GLN A 69 17.39 1.96 -6.46
N GLN A 70 17.55 1.43 -7.67
CA GLN A 70 16.59 1.64 -8.76
C GLN A 70 15.18 1.13 -8.42
N LYS A 71 15.09 -0.04 -7.76
CA LYS A 71 13.79 -0.57 -7.28
C LYS A 71 13.16 0.31 -6.22
N LEU A 72 13.95 0.85 -5.29
CA LEU A 72 13.46 1.79 -4.27
C LEU A 72 12.94 3.08 -4.90
N ASP A 73 13.67 3.63 -5.88
CA ASP A 73 13.25 4.84 -6.59
C ASP A 73 11.96 4.60 -7.39
N ALA A 74 11.84 3.45 -8.06
CA ALA A 74 10.62 3.07 -8.75
C ALA A 74 9.43 2.91 -7.79
N ALA A 75 9.63 2.27 -6.64
CA ALA A 75 8.61 2.13 -5.61
C ALA A 75 8.19 3.48 -5.02
N ASN A 76 9.13 4.39 -4.78
CA ASN A 76 8.82 5.75 -4.31
C ASN A 76 7.93 6.51 -5.29
N ARG A 77 8.17 6.42 -6.61
CA ARG A 77 7.30 7.01 -7.63
C ARG A 77 5.89 6.40 -7.63
N GLN A 78 5.78 5.09 -7.37
CA GLN A 78 4.47 4.43 -7.21
C GLN A 78 3.74 4.96 -5.97
N VAL A 79 4.47 5.15 -4.86
CA VAL A 79 3.91 5.73 -3.63
C VAL A 79 3.39 7.14 -3.87
N GLU A 80 4.13 7.99 -4.59
CA GLU A 80 3.68 9.34 -4.94
C GLU A 80 2.41 9.33 -5.80
N THR A 81 2.37 8.44 -6.80
CA THR A 81 1.18 8.25 -7.65
C THR A 81 -0.03 7.83 -6.82
N LEU A 82 0.14 6.82 -5.95
CA LEU A 82 -0.93 6.34 -5.07
C LEU A 82 -1.39 7.41 -4.08
N LYS A 83 -0.49 8.23 -3.53
CA LYS A 83 -0.84 9.36 -2.67
C LYS A 83 -1.70 10.39 -3.42
N ALA A 84 -1.37 10.70 -4.67
CA ALA A 84 -2.17 11.61 -5.49
C ALA A 84 -3.57 11.03 -5.78
N SER A 85 -3.66 9.73 -6.10
CA SER A 85 -4.96 9.05 -6.26
C SER A 85 -5.78 9.06 -4.98
N LEU A 86 -5.16 8.81 -3.83
CA LEU A 86 -5.82 8.86 -2.52
C LEU A 86 -6.36 10.26 -2.22
N ALA A 87 -5.57 11.31 -2.48
CA ALA A 87 -6.03 12.69 -2.31
C ALA A 87 -7.21 13.03 -3.25
N SER A 88 -7.20 12.53 -4.48
CA SER A 88 -8.31 12.70 -5.43
C SER A 88 -9.58 12.01 -4.93
N VAL A 89 -9.47 10.75 -4.50
CA VAL A 89 -10.61 9.98 -3.96
C VAL A 89 -11.13 10.63 -2.68
N GLN A 90 -10.26 11.14 -1.81
CA GLN A 90 -10.67 11.85 -0.60
C GLN A 90 -11.55 13.07 -0.92
N LYS A 91 -11.17 13.88 -1.92
CA LYS A 91 -12.00 15.01 -2.38
C LYS A 91 -13.37 14.57 -2.85
N ILE A 92 -13.45 13.50 -3.65
CA ILE A 92 -14.73 12.97 -4.14
C ILE A 92 -15.60 12.52 -2.96
N VAL A 93 -15.02 11.87 -1.95
CA VAL A 93 -15.75 11.47 -0.74
C VAL A 93 -16.28 12.69 0.01
N ASP A 94 -15.46 13.72 0.19
CA ASP A 94 -15.87 14.95 0.88
C ASP A 94 -17.01 15.66 0.12
N ASP A 95 -16.92 15.74 -1.21
CA ASP A 95 -17.95 16.31 -2.07
C ASP A 95 -19.26 15.53 -1.97
N LEU A 96 -19.22 14.19 -2.05
CA LEU A 96 -20.41 13.33 -1.93
C LEU A 96 -21.04 13.41 -0.54
N GLN A 97 -20.23 13.46 0.53
CA GLN A 97 -20.74 13.65 1.89
C GLN A 97 -21.42 15.02 2.04
N SER A 98 -20.86 16.07 1.43
CA SER A 98 -21.47 17.41 1.45
C SER A 98 -22.80 17.44 0.68
N ALA A 99 -22.86 16.78 -0.48
CA ALA A 99 -24.07 16.68 -1.29
C ALA A 99 -25.17 15.89 -0.56
N GLN A 100 -24.82 14.75 0.05
CA GLN A 100 -25.74 13.94 0.84
C GLN A 100 -26.34 14.74 2.02
N LYS A 101 -25.51 15.50 2.75
CA LYS A 101 -25.98 16.35 3.85
C LYS A 101 -26.99 17.39 3.35
N LYS A 102 -26.69 18.09 2.25
CA LYS A 102 -27.61 19.06 1.64
C LYS A 102 -28.93 18.40 1.24
N THR A 103 -28.89 17.27 0.55
CA THR A 103 -30.11 16.54 0.16
C THR A 103 -30.92 16.07 1.37
N ALA A 104 -30.25 15.62 2.45
CA ALA A 104 -30.92 15.23 3.69
C ALA A 104 -31.58 16.42 4.41
N GLU A 105 -30.98 17.62 4.35
CA GLU A 105 -31.59 18.84 4.88
C GLU A 105 -32.76 19.34 4.03
N ASP A 106 -32.65 19.29 2.70
CA ASP A 106 -33.74 19.62 1.77
C ASP A 106 -34.94 18.68 1.92
N LEU A 107 -34.71 17.38 2.12
CA LEU A 107 -35.77 16.41 2.39
C LEU A 107 -36.49 16.69 3.72
N LYS A 108 -35.76 17.09 4.77
CA LYS A 108 -36.37 17.49 6.05
C LYS A 108 -37.22 18.75 5.92
N LYS A 109 -36.82 19.73 5.10
CA LYS A 109 -37.59 20.95 4.84
C LYS A 109 -38.85 20.71 4.01
N LYS A 110 -38.86 19.69 3.13
CA LYS A 110 -40.04 19.36 2.30
C LYS A 110 -41.11 18.54 3.03
N VAL A 111 -40.79 17.90 4.15
CA VAL A 111 -41.77 17.19 4.98
C VAL A 111 -42.59 18.14 5.88
N ASP A 112 -42.10 19.37 6.10
CA ASP A 112 -42.79 20.42 6.89
C ASP A 112 -43.64 21.40 6.06
N ALA A 113 -43.75 21.21 4.74
CA ALA A 113 -44.65 22.02 3.90
C ALA A 113 -46.06 21.39 3.88
N PRO A 114 -47.13 22.12 4.28
CA PRO A 114 -48.50 21.62 4.23
C PRO A 114 -48.88 21.20 2.80
N PRO A 115 -49.69 20.15 2.61
CA PRO A 115 -50.16 19.77 1.28
C PRO A 115 -50.96 20.94 0.71
N ALA A 116 -50.47 21.53 -0.38
CA ALA A 116 -51.24 22.46 -1.18
C ALA A 116 -52.47 21.69 -1.69
N LYS A 117 -53.66 22.10 -1.21
CA LYS A 117 -54.92 21.78 -1.89
C LYS A 117 -54.81 22.36 -3.31
N GLU A 118 -54.54 21.50 -4.28
CA GLU A 118 -54.85 21.78 -5.67
C GLU A 118 -56.36 21.94 -5.78
N THR A 119 -56.80 23.19 -5.90
CA THR A 119 -58.07 23.54 -6.52
C THR A 119 -58.08 23.01 -7.95
N ALA A 120 -58.83 21.94 -8.16
CA ALA A 120 -59.27 21.51 -9.48
C ALA A 120 -60.14 22.59 -10.14
N PRO A 121 -59.87 23.02 -11.39
CA PRO A 121 -60.89 23.64 -12.21
C PRO A 121 -61.81 22.54 -12.76
N ALA A 122 -63.10 22.70 -12.47
CA ALA A 122 -64.19 21.87 -12.95
C ALA A 122 -64.23 21.83 -14.50
N ALA A 123 -64.21 20.63 -15.06
CA ALA A 123 -64.77 20.36 -16.37
C ALA A 123 -66.30 20.48 -16.26
N LYS A 124 -66.90 21.38 -17.05
CA LYS A 124 -68.31 21.28 -17.43
C LYS A 124 -68.41 20.87 -18.89
N GLU A 125 -69.15 19.79 -19.08
CA GLU A 125 -69.61 19.17 -20.32
C GLU A 125 -70.38 20.13 -21.25
N GLY A 126 -70.50 19.74 -22.53
CA GLY A 126 -71.74 19.96 -23.28
C GLY A 126 -71.67 20.09 -24.81
N THR A 127 -71.76 18.95 -25.50
CA THR A 127 -72.69 18.67 -26.62
C THR A 127 -72.70 19.57 -27.87
N LYS A 128 -72.19 19.05 -29.00
CA LYS A 128 -72.97 18.51 -30.14
C LYS A 128 -72.04 17.95 -31.22
#